data_AF-A0A966M5A0-F1
#
_entry.id   AF-A0A966M5A0-F1
#
_cell.length_a   1.000
_cell.length_b   1.000
_cell.length_c   1.000
_cell.angle_alpha   90.00
_cell.angle_beta   90.00
_cell.angle_gamma   90.00
#
_symmetry.space_group_name_H-M   'P 1'
#
loop_
_entity.id
_entity.type
_entity.pdbx_description
1 polymer ?
#
loop_
_entity_poly.entity_id
_entity_poly.type
_entity_poly.pdbx_seq_one_letter_code
_entity_poly.pdbx_strand_id
1 'polypeptide(L)'
;LLNEAVSQGWINAAVVYGYFPCYSQGNDLVILHHEGEKKDSERLRFTFPRQRRDRRLCLSDFFKSRESGEIDVVAFHVVTMGQSVSQATGKLFEANQYREYLELHGLSVQLTEALAEHWHARIRSELGFASDDSSELSEILDQGYRGSRYSFGYPACPDLGAQVQLCELLEPERIGVELSEEFQLHPEQSTSAIIVHHPEAKYFNAN
;
A
#
# COMPACT_ATOMS: atom_id res chain seq x y z
N LEU A 1 7.42 26.66 0.40
CA LEU A 1 6.39 25.74 0.88
C LEU A 1 6.92 24.51 1.60
N LEU A 2 7.68 23.59 0.99
CA LEU A 2 8.15 22.38 1.70
C LEU A 2 8.93 22.68 2.99
N ASN A 3 9.94 23.56 2.92
CA ASN A 3 10.71 23.97 4.11
C ASN A 3 9.81 24.59 5.20
N GLU A 4 8.80 25.34 4.78
CA GLU A 4 7.82 25.94 5.70
C GLU A 4 6.98 24.85 6.36
N ALA A 5 6.39 23.94 5.59
CA ALA A 5 5.57 22.84 6.10
C ALA A 5 6.35 21.95 7.08
N VAL A 6 7.64 21.71 6.83
CA VAL A 6 8.54 21.01 7.77
C VAL A 6 8.79 21.85 9.02
N SER A 7 9.13 23.14 8.87
CA SER A 7 9.41 24.02 10.02
C SER A 7 8.20 24.25 10.93
N GLN A 8 7.00 24.25 10.36
CA GLN A 8 5.73 24.37 11.06
C GLN A 8 5.25 23.04 11.68
N GLY A 9 5.97 21.94 11.43
CA GLY A 9 5.61 20.61 11.92
C GLY A 9 4.34 20.04 11.30
N TRP A 10 3.96 20.48 10.09
CA TRP A 10 2.76 19.99 9.41
C TRP A 10 2.96 18.60 8.80
N ILE A 11 4.20 18.26 8.43
CA ILE A 11 4.53 16.96 7.84
C ILE A 11 5.00 16.02 8.94
N ASN A 12 4.15 15.08 9.33
CA ASN A 12 4.45 14.01 10.28
C ASN A 12 4.41 12.67 9.56
N ALA A 13 5.35 12.50 8.63
CA ALA A 13 5.46 11.31 7.80
C ALA A 13 5.69 10.05 8.66
N ALA A 14 4.87 9.02 8.45
CA ALA A 14 5.00 7.74 9.14
C ALA A 14 4.63 6.57 8.22
N VAL A 15 5.21 5.40 8.50
CA VAL A 15 4.95 4.16 7.76
C VAL A 15 4.79 3.01 8.73
N VAL A 16 3.79 2.18 8.47
CA VAL A 16 3.69 0.84 9.02
C VAL A 16 3.70 -0.16 7.88
N TYR A 17 4.47 -1.23 8.02
CA TYR A 17 4.59 -2.28 7.01
C TYR A 17 4.97 -3.58 7.69
N GLY A 18 4.76 -4.69 6.99
CA GLY A 18 5.08 -6.02 7.49
C GLY A 18 5.11 -7.06 6.38
N TYR A 19 5.80 -8.17 6.66
CA TYR A 19 5.90 -9.34 5.81
C TYR A 19 5.14 -10.49 6.47
N PHE A 20 4.35 -11.21 5.68
CA PHE A 20 3.50 -12.27 6.19
C PHE A 20 3.64 -13.53 5.34
N PRO A 21 3.76 -14.73 5.95
CA PRO A 21 3.73 -15.98 5.23
C PRO A 21 2.36 -16.16 4.57
N CYS A 22 2.34 -16.59 3.32
CA CYS A 22 1.10 -16.77 2.57
C CYS A 22 1.17 -17.89 1.53
N TYR A 23 0.01 -18.31 1.05
CA TYR A 23 -0.12 -19.08 -0.19
C TYR A 23 -1.39 -18.66 -0.93
N SER A 24 -1.43 -18.92 -2.23
CA SER A 24 -2.65 -18.74 -3.03
C SER A 24 -3.53 -19.99 -3.02
N GLN A 25 -4.85 -19.79 -3.05
CA GLN A 25 -5.84 -20.85 -3.20
C GLN A 25 -6.99 -20.35 -4.08
N GLY A 26 -6.93 -20.65 -5.37
CA GLY A 26 -7.89 -20.15 -6.35
C GLY A 26 -7.76 -18.64 -6.57
N ASN A 27 -8.76 -17.86 -6.14
CA ASN A 27 -8.71 -16.40 -6.19
C ASN A 27 -8.25 -15.77 -4.86
N ASP A 28 -8.01 -16.60 -3.85
CA ASP A 28 -7.68 -16.14 -2.51
C ASP A 28 -6.18 -16.09 -2.30
N LEU A 29 -5.73 -15.10 -1.52
CA LEU A 29 -4.43 -15.08 -0.87
C LEU A 29 -4.64 -15.33 0.62
N VAL A 30 -4.19 -16.49 1.10
CA VAL A 30 -4.32 -16.90 2.50
C VAL A 30 -3.08 -16.47 3.26
N ILE A 31 -3.27 -15.70 4.32
CA ILE A 31 -2.22 -15.21 5.21
C ILE A 31 -2.14 -16.13 6.42
N LEU A 32 -0.93 -16.54 6.80
CA LEU A 32 -0.70 -17.44 7.92
C LEU A 32 -0.18 -16.70 9.16
N HIS A 33 -0.39 -17.29 10.32
CA HIS A 33 0.34 -16.91 11.53
C HIS A 33 1.82 -17.30 11.38
N HIS A 34 2.73 -16.36 11.64
CA HIS A 34 4.18 -16.59 11.54
C HIS A 34 4.79 -17.19 12.82
N GLU A 35 4.10 -17.07 13.95
CA GLU A 35 4.58 -17.51 15.27
C GLU A 35 3.44 -17.91 16.22
N GLY A 36 3.82 -18.43 17.39
CA GLY A 36 2.90 -18.85 18.45
C GLY A 36 2.24 -20.22 18.22
N GLU A 37 1.24 -20.55 19.03
CA GLU A 37 0.52 -21.84 18.96
C GLU A 37 -0.26 -22.02 17.65
N LYS A 38 -0.62 -20.90 17.01
CA LYS A 38 -1.33 -20.88 15.72
C LYS A 38 -0.39 -20.87 14.51
N LYS A 39 0.93 -20.96 14.71
CA LYS A 39 1.90 -20.91 13.61
C LYS A 39 1.48 -21.84 12.46
N ASP A 40 1.59 -21.34 11.23
CA ASP A 40 1.22 -22.00 9.97
C ASP A 40 -0.30 -22.22 9.78
N SER A 41 -1.15 -21.82 10.74
CA SER A 41 -2.60 -21.78 10.55
C SER A 41 -3.03 -20.51 9.83
N GLU A 42 -4.18 -20.57 9.14
CA GLU A 42 -4.81 -19.40 8.52
C GLU A 42 -5.09 -18.32 9.57
N ARG A 43 -4.57 -17.12 9.32
CA ARG A 43 -4.82 -15.88 10.08
C ARG A 43 -5.92 -15.08 9.41
N LEU A 44 -5.74 -14.77 8.13
CA LEU A 44 -6.63 -13.92 7.32
C LEU A 44 -6.64 -14.38 5.86
N ARG A 45 -7.60 -13.88 5.08
CA ARG A 45 -7.79 -14.25 3.67
C ARG A 45 -8.24 -13.07 2.83
N PHE A 46 -7.47 -12.68 1.83
CA PHE A 46 -7.89 -11.71 0.83
C PHE A 46 -8.47 -12.44 -0.38
N THR A 47 -9.68 -12.08 -0.82
CA THR A 47 -10.27 -12.60 -2.06
C THR A 47 -10.19 -11.53 -3.14
N PHE A 48 -9.54 -11.84 -4.26
CA PHE A 48 -9.37 -10.88 -5.36
C PHE A 48 -10.24 -11.25 -6.57
N PRO A 49 -10.73 -10.25 -7.33
CA PRO A 49 -11.41 -10.54 -8.59
C PRO A 49 -10.44 -11.13 -9.61
N ARG A 50 -10.99 -11.93 -10.53
CA ARG A 50 -10.26 -12.48 -11.67
C ARG A 50 -10.75 -11.81 -12.95
N GLN A 51 -9.82 -11.39 -13.80
CA GLN A 51 -10.13 -10.81 -15.10
C GLN A 51 -11.10 -11.69 -15.88
N ARG A 52 -12.15 -11.08 -16.42
CA ARG A 52 -13.15 -11.77 -17.26
C ARG A 52 -12.66 -12.02 -18.69
N ARG A 53 -11.72 -11.21 -19.18
CA ARG A 53 -11.14 -11.26 -20.51
C ARG A 53 -9.60 -11.28 -20.41
N ASP A 54 -8.92 -11.27 -21.55
CA ASP A 54 -7.46 -11.26 -21.65
C ASP A 54 -6.80 -12.45 -20.94
N ARG A 55 -5.77 -12.18 -20.13
CA ARG A 55 -4.91 -13.18 -19.47
C ARG A 55 -5.58 -13.86 -18.26
N ARG A 56 -6.82 -13.50 -17.92
CA ARG A 56 -7.55 -14.07 -16.75
C ARG A 56 -6.79 -13.89 -15.42
N LEU A 57 -6.05 -12.79 -15.28
CA LEU A 57 -5.21 -12.53 -14.10
C LEU A 57 -6.05 -12.30 -12.83
N CYS A 58 -5.50 -12.76 -11.71
CA CYS A 58 -5.91 -12.47 -10.34
C CYS A 58 -4.66 -12.16 -9.52
N LEU A 59 -4.74 -11.27 -8.51
CA LEU A 59 -3.56 -10.93 -7.70
C LEU A 59 -2.95 -12.13 -6.97
N SER A 60 -3.78 -13.11 -6.59
CA SER A 60 -3.34 -14.36 -5.95
C SER A 60 -2.48 -15.23 -6.87
N ASP A 61 -2.60 -15.09 -8.20
CA ASP A 61 -1.80 -15.88 -9.16
C ASP A 61 -0.29 -15.59 -9.07
N PHE A 62 0.09 -14.46 -8.47
CA PHE A 62 1.49 -14.06 -8.33
C PHE A 62 2.18 -14.62 -7.08
N PHE A 63 1.51 -15.46 -6.32
CA PHE A 63 2.05 -16.11 -5.11
C PHE A 63 2.02 -17.64 -5.26
N LYS A 64 2.94 -18.33 -4.59
CA LYS A 64 2.99 -19.79 -4.55
C LYS A 64 1.64 -20.37 -4.12
N SER A 65 1.15 -21.36 -4.86
CA SER A 65 -0.14 -21.99 -4.58
C SER A 65 -0.03 -23.01 -3.47
N ARG A 66 -1.14 -23.28 -2.78
CA ARG A 66 -1.23 -24.33 -1.76
C ARG A 66 -0.76 -25.69 -2.29
N GLU A 67 -1.04 -26.00 -3.54
CA GLU A 67 -0.67 -27.25 -4.21
C GLU A 67 0.83 -27.36 -4.47
N SER A 68 1.56 -26.23 -4.54
CA SER A 68 3.03 -26.25 -4.69
C SER A 68 3.74 -26.80 -3.45
N GLY A 69 3.08 -26.77 -2.28
CA GLY A 69 3.68 -27.13 -1.00
C GLY A 69 4.71 -26.12 -0.47
N GLU A 70 4.90 -25.00 -1.17
CA GLU A 70 5.80 -23.92 -0.78
C GLU A 70 5.01 -22.78 -0.13
N ILE A 71 5.54 -22.20 0.95
CA ILE A 71 5.02 -20.97 1.55
C ILE A 71 5.74 -19.79 0.90
N ASP A 72 4.95 -18.83 0.44
CA ASP A 72 5.41 -17.56 -0.09
C ASP A 72 5.40 -16.46 0.99
N VAL A 73 5.81 -15.26 0.61
CA VAL A 73 5.74 -14.06 1.43
C VAL A 73 5.02 -12.93 0.70
N VAL A 74 4.11 -12.26 1.40
CA VAL A 74 3.48 -11.01 0.95
C VAL A 74 3.86 -9.89 1.89
N ALA A 75 4.10 -8.70 1.34
CA ALA A 75 4.26 -7.49 2.14
C ALA A 75 3.04 -6.58 1.99
N PHE A 76 2.70 -5.88 3.07
CA PHE A 76 1.70 -4.81 3.07
C PHE A 76 2.30 -3.56 3.69
N HIS A 77 1.79 -2.40 3.33
CA HIS A 77 2.14 -1.15 4.01
C HIS A 77 0.96 -0.17 4.06
N VAL A 78 1.01 0.73 5.04
CA VAL A 78 0.28 1.98 5.12
C VAL A 78 1.28 3.10 5.34
N VAL A 79 1.18 4.16 4.55
CA VAL A 79 1.95 5.39 4.74
C VAL A 79 1.01 6.54 5.02
N THR A 80 1.48 7.56 5.73
CA THR A 80 0.73 8.78 6.00
C THR A 80 1.64 9.99 6.10
N MET A 81 1.12 11.17 5.76
CA MET A 81 1.75 12.46 6.10
C MET A 81 1.32 12.99 7.48
N GLY A 82 0.45 12.26 8.18
CA GLY A 82 -0.03 12.59 9.51
C GLY A 82 -1.14 13.65 9.52
N GLN A 83 -1.86 13.74 10.65
CA GLN A 83 -3.05 14.58 10.77
C GLN A 83 -2.78 16.09 10.67
N SER A 84 -1.57 16.53 11.03
CA SER A 84 -1.21 17.95 11.09
C SER A 84 -1.36 18.67 9.76
N VAL A 85 -1.03 18.03 8.64
CA VAL A 85 -1.16 18.65 7.31
C VAL A 85 -2.63 18.83 6.92
N SER A 86 -3.50 17.87 7.26
CA SER A 86 -4.94 17.98 7.01
C SER A 86 -5.59 19.08 7.87
N GLN A 87 -5.11 19.27 9.11
CA GLN A 87 -5.55 20.39 9.95
C GLN A 87 -5.07 21.74 9.39
N ALA A 88 -3.84 21.81 8.90
CA ALA A 88 -3.29 23.03 8.31
C ALA A 88 -4.04 23.42 7.02
N THR A 89 -4.31 22.46 6.12
CA THR A 89 -5.11 22.72 4.92
C THR A 89 -6.55 23.12 5.27
N GLY A 90 -7.17 22.48 6.28
CA GLY A 90 -8.49 22.87 6.77
C GLY A 90 -8.57 24.33 7.23
N LYS A 91 -7.57 24.78 8.02
CA LYS A 91 -7.48 26.19 8.46
C LYS A 91 -7.35 27.16 7.29
N LEU A 92 -6.53 26.83 6.29
CA LEU A 92 -6.37 27.67 5.09
C LEU A 92 -7.68 27.76 4.30
N PHE A 93 -8.40 26.64 4.19
CA PHE A 93 -9.69 26.58 3.51
C PHE A 93 -10.75 27.44 4.23
N GLU A 94 -10.88 27.31 5.55
CA GLU A 94 -11.80 28.11 6.37
C GLU A 94 -11.49 29.62 6.31
N ALA A 95 -10.20 29.98 6.17
CA ALA A 95 -9.76 31.36 6.00
C ALA A 95 -9.94 31.91 4.58
N ASN A 96 -10.52 31.14 3.65
CA ASN A 96 -10.63 31.46 2.22
C ASN A 96 -9.27 31.67 1.52
N GLN A 97 -8.19 31.10 2.06
CA GLN A 97 -6.84 31.13 1.48
C GLN A 97 -6.67 29.97 0.49
N TYR A 98 -7.49 29.97 -0.57
CA TYR A 98 -7.61 28.81 -1.46
C TYR A 98 -6.35 28.47 -2.23
N ARG A 99 -5.51 29.46 -2.56
CA ARG A 99 -4.25 29.23 -3.25
C ARG A 99 -3.30 28.44 -2.37
N GLU A 100 -3.06 28.93 -1.16
CA GLU A 100 -2.19 28.30 -0.17
C GLU A 100 -2.72 26.92 0.24
N TYR A 101 -4.04 26.79 0.38
CA TYR A 101 -4.72 25.50 0.58
C TYR A 101 -4.38 24.51 -0.53
N LEU A 102 -4.60 24.89 -1.80
CA LEU A 102 -4.34 24.02 -2.95
C LEU A 102 -2.86 23.66 -3.08
N GLU A 103 -1.97 24.62 -2.83
CA GLU A 103 -0.52 24.39 -2.87
C GLU A 103 -0.08 23.41 -1.77
N LEU A 104 -0.56 23.57 -0.53
CA LEU A 104 -0.21 22.67 0.59
C LEU A 104 -0.83 21.29 0.44
N HIS A 105 -2.10 21.22 0.02
CA HIS A 105 -2.78 19.95 -0.26
C HIS A 105 -2.11 19.20 -1.42
N GLY A 106 -1.78 19.89 -2.52
CA GLY A 106 -1.05 19.28 -3.63
C GLY A 106 0.31 18.74 -3.19
N LEU A 107 1.05 19.51 -2.39
CA LEU A 107 2.32 19.06 -1.82
C LEU A 107 2.14 17.81 -0.95
N SER A 108 1.15 17.78 -0.07
CA SER A 108 0.93 16.65 0.84
C SER A 108 0.53 15.36 0.13
N VAL A 109 -0.28 15.46 -0.93
CA VAL A 109 -0.61 14.32 -1.81
C VAL A 109 0.65 13.79 -2.50
N GLN A 110 1.47 14.66 -3.09
CA GLN A 110 2.71 14.23 -3.75
C GLN A 110 3.71 13.61 -2.78
N LEU A 111 3.83 14.14 -1.55
CA LEU A 111 4.68 13.56 -0.51
C LEU A 111 4.16 12.20 -0.03
N THR A 112 2.85 12.00 0.00
CA THR A 112 2.24 10.70 0.35
C THR A 112 2.62 9.63 -0.67
N GLU A 113 2.49 9.92 -1.97
CA GLU A 113 2.91 8.99 -3.02
C GLU A 113 4.43 8.80 -3.07
N ALA A 114 5.21 9.86 -2.87
CA ALA A 114 6.66 9.77 -2.79
C ALA A 114 7.12 8.86 -1.63
N LEU A 115 6.47 8.96 -0.46
CA LEU A 115 6.75 8.07 0.67
C LEU A 115 6.34 6.63 0.36
N ALA A 116 5.18 6.43 -0.28
CA ALA A 116 4.73 5.11 -0.70
C ALA A 116 5.72 4.43 -1.64
N GLU A 117 6.22 5.15 -2.65
CA GLU A 117 7.20 4.62 -3.60
C GLU A 117 8.58 4.42 -2.96
N HIS A 118 9.02 5.36 -2.11
CA HIS A 118 10.25 5.19 -1.35
C HIS A 118 10.23 3.92 -0.48
N TRP A 119 9.10 3.66 0.19
CA TRP A 119 8.98 2.47 1.02
C TRP A 119 8.81 1.18 0.21
N HIS A 120 8.18 1.27 -0.97
CA HIS A 120 8.13 0.16 -1.92
C HIS A 120 9.54 -0.22 -2.40
N ALA A 121 10.38 0.74 -2.76
CA ALA A 121 11.78 0.51 -3.10
C ALA A 121 12.56 -0.15 -1.94
N ARG A 122 12.32 0.30 -0.71
CA ARG A 122 12.88 -0.34 0.49
C ARG A 122 12.44 -1.81 0.62
N ILE A 123 11.16 -2.11 0.44
CA ILE A 123 10.65 -3.49 0.48
C ILE A 123 11.31 -4.35 -0.61
N ARG A 124 11.45 -3.84 -1.84
CA ARG A 124 12.18 -4.55 -2.91
C ARG A 124 13.63 -4.83 -2.51
N SER A 125 14.32 -3.87 -1.90
CA SER A 125 15.68 -4.06 -1.39
C SER A 125 15.75 -5.10 -0.28
N GLU A 126 14.82 -5.09 0.67
CA GLU A 126 14.78 -6.04 1.80
C GLU A 126 14.48 -7.48 1.33
N LEU A 127 13.71 -7.63 0.24
CA LEU A 127 13.47 -8.91 -0.43
C LEU A 127 14.62 -9.34 -1.37
N GLY A 128 15.67 -8.53 -1.51
CA GLY A 128 16.85 -8.84 -2.33
C GLY A 128 16.68 -8.55 -3.83
N PHE A 129 15.73 -7.70 -4.21
CA PHE A 129 15.42 -7.35 -5.60
C PHE A 129 15.89 -5.94 -6.00
N ALA A 130 16.65 -5.25 -5.15
CA ALA A 130 17.18 -3.91 -5.45
C ALA A 130 18.06 -3.86 -6.73
N SER A 131 18.67 -4.98 -7.14
CA SER A 131 19.44 -5.05 -8.40
C SER A 131 18.59 -4.98 -9.66
N ASP A 132 17.29 -5.23 -9.53
CA ASP A 132 16.34 -5.24 -10.65
C ASP A 132 15.68 -3.86 -10.86
N ASP A 133 15.97 -2.90 -9.99
CA ASP A 133 15.50 -1.51 -10.10
C ASP A 133 16.31 -0.76 -11.16
N SER A 134 15.63 0.03 -12.00
CA SER A 134 16.30 0.94 -12.92
C SER A 134 17.12 2.01 -12.17
N SER A 135 18.25 2.39 -12.76
CA SER A 135 19.05 3.53 -12.29
C SER A 135 18.40 4.87 -12.61
N GLU A 136 17.43 4.91 -13.53
CA GLU A 136 16.75 6.12 -13.98
C GLU A 136 15.40 6.29 -13.28
N LEU A 137 15.21 7.44 -12.62
CA LEU A 137 13.98 7.74 -11.89
C LEU A 137 12.75 7.71 -12.80
N SER A 138 12.87 8.18 -14.05
CA SER A 138 11.76 8.14 -15.01
C SER A 138 11.28 6.72 -15.29
N GLU A 139 12.20 5.76 -15.37
CA GLU A 139 11.84 4.36 -15.56
C GLU A 139 11.23 3.78 -14.29
N ILE A 140 11.73 4.13 -13.10
CA ILE A 140 11.09 3.75 -11.83
C ILE A 140 9.62 4.22 -11.80
N LEU A 141 9.35 5.46 -12.21
CA LEU A 141 7.99 5.99 -12.29
C LEU A 141 7.11 5.25 -13.31
N ASP A 142 7.72 4.61 -14.32
CA ASP A 142 7.07 3.74 -15.32
C ASP A 142 7.12 2.23 -14.96
N GLN A 143 7.29 1.89 -13.67
CA GLN A 143 7.42 0.52 -13.17
C GLN A 143 8.65 -0.27 -13.69
N GLY A 144 9.76 0.43 -13.92
CA GLY A 144 11.09 -0.09 -14.25
C GLY A 144 11.78 -0.78 -13.07
N TYR A 145 11.04 -1.63 -12.36
CA TYR A 145 11.50 -2.44 -11.24
C TYR A 145 10.73 -3.78 -11.23
N ARG A 146 11.20 -4.73 -10.42
CA ARG A 146 10.52 -6.01 -10.18
C ARG A 146 9.30 -5.84 -9.28
N GLY A 147 8.20 -6.51 -9.64
CA GLY A 147 6.97 -6.53 -8.85
C GLY A 147 6.06 -5.33 -9.10
N SER A 148 5.06 -5.18 -8.24
CA SER A 148 4.08 -4.08 -8.29
C SER A 148 3.44 -3.84 -6.92
N ARG A 149 3.04 -2.58 -6.68
CA ARG A 149 2.33 -2.11 -5.49
C ARG A 149 0.88 -1.83 -5.85
N TYR A 150 -0.09 -2.55 -5.26
CA TYR A 150 -1.52 -2.38 -5.56
C TYR A 150 -2.27 -1.81 -4.36
N SER A 151 -2.87 -0.65 -4.53
CA SER A 151 -3.70 -0.01 -3.52
C SER A 151 -5.14 -0.50 -3.58
N PHE A 152 -5.77 -0.73 -2.42
CA PHE A 152 -7.17 -1.13 -2.37
C PHE A 152 -8.08 -0.03 -2.95
N GLY A 153 -9.14 -0.43 -3.65
CA GLY A 153 -10.00 0.47 -4.42
C GLY A 153 -9.54 0.69 -5.87
N TYR A 154 -8.34 0.25 -6.24
CA TYR A 154 -7.83 0.33 -7.62
C TYR A 154 -8.24 -0.90 -8.45
N PRO A 155 -8.13 -0.84 -9.80
CA PRO A 155 -8.71 -1.86 -10.69
C PRO A 155 -8.32 -3.32 -10.45
N ALA A 156 -7.16 -3.61 -9.86
CA ALA A 156 -6.72 -4.97 -9.55
C ALA A 156 -7.29 -5.52 -8.23
N CYS A 157 -7.60 -4.64 -7.27
CA CYS A 157 -8.19 -4.95 -5.97
C CYS A 157 -9.25 -3.87 -5.61
N PRO A 158 -10.38 -3.83 -6.34
CA PRO A 158 -11.35 -2.73 -6.28
C PRO A 158 -12.18 -2.72 -4.99
N ASP A 159 -12.17 -3.80 -4.22
CA ASP A 159 -12.88 -3.88 -2.94
C ASP A 159 -12.13 -3.11 -1.86
N LEU A 160 -12.67 -1.95 -1.47
CA LEU A 160 -12.16 -1.16 -0.35
C LEU A 160 -12.36 -1.86 1.00
N GLY A 161 -13.32 -2.76 1.15
CA GLY A 161 -13.58 -3.49 2.40
C GLY A 161 -12.38 -4.35 2.84
N ALA A 162 -11.52 -4.76 1.90
CA ALA A 162 -10.28 -5.46 2.21
C ALA A 162 -9.29 -4.63 3.03
N GLN A 163 -9.46 -3.30 3.13
CA GLN A 163 -8.69 -2.48 4.07
C GLN A 163 -8.86 -2.92 5.53
N VAL A 164 -10.01 -3.49 5.92
CA VAL A 164 -10.21 -4.01 7.29
C VAL A 164 -9.16 -5.06 7.63
N GLN A 165 -8.91 -5.99 6.71
CA GLN A 165 -7.96 -7.08 6.89
C GLN A 165 -6.52 -6.58 6.88
N LEU A 166 -6.22 -5.58 6.05
CA LEU A 166 -4.93 -4.91 6.06
C LEU A 166 -4.67 -4.18 7.39
N CYS A 167 -5.67 -3.46 7.91
CA CYS A 167 -5.56 -2.78 9.20
C CYS A 167 -5.39 -3.79 10.35
N GLU A 168 -6.10 -4.93 10.33
CA GLU A 168 -5.89 -6.01 11.32
C GLU A 168 -4.47 -6.60 11.28
N LEU A 169 -3.84 -6.64 10.11
CA LEU A 169 -2.46 -7.11 9.99
C LEU A 169 -1.43 -6.11 10.49
N LEU A 170 -1.65 -4.83 10.23
CA LEU A 170 -0.65 -3.78 10.37
C LEU A 170 -0.82 -2.89 11.60
N GLU A 171 -2.03 -2.79 12.15
CA GLU A 171 -2.37 -1.91 13.28
C GLU A 171 -1.95 -0.44 13.00
N PRO A 172 -2.45 0.18 11.91
CA PRO A 172 -2.02 1.51 11.47
C PRO A 172 -2.38 2.64 12.44
N GLU A 173 -3.24 2.41 13.42
CA GLU A 173 -3.52 3.33 14.52
C GLU A 173 -2.24 3.70 15.30
N ARG A 174 -1.24 2.81 15.31
CA ARG A 174 0.07 3.07 15.93
C ARG A 174 0.86 4.21 15.26
N ILE A 175 0.51 4.55 14.03
CA ILE A 175 1.04 5.70 13.30
C ILE A 175 -0.01 6.82 13.12
N GLY A 176 -1.13 6.73 13.85
CA GLY A 176 -2.21 7.72 13.82
C GLY A 176 -3.09 7.64 12.58
N VAL A 177 -3.15 6.48 11.92
CA VAL A 177 -4.09 6.25 10.81
C VAL A 177 -5.24 5.36 11.26
N GLU A 178 -6.47 5.83 11.04
CA GLU A 178 -7.71 5.13 11.37
C GLU A 178 -8.46 4.74 10.08
N LEU A 179 -9.34 3.74 10.18
CA LEU A 179 -10.21 3.31 9.08
C LEU A 179 -11.64 3.77 9.38
N SER A 180 -12.27 4.51 8.45
CA SER A 180 -13.67 4.93 8.58
C SER A 180 -14.66 3.78 8.39
N GLU A 181 -15.93 4.06 8.68
CA GLU A 181 -17.05 3.14 8.39
C GLU A 181 -17.16 2.81 6.89
N GLU A 182 -16.79 3.75 6.02
CA GLU A 182 -16.73 3.58 4.57
C GLU A 182 -15.38 3.05 4.06
N PHE A 183 -14.55 2.50 4.96
CA PHE A 183 -13.25 1.92 4.65
C PHE A 183 -12.22 2.90 4.08
N GLN A 184 -12.32 4.20 4.39
CA GLN A 184 -11.32 5.20 4.00
C GLN A 184 -10.25 5.34 5.09
N LEU A 185 -9.01 5.62 4.68
CA LEU A 185 -7.93 5.92 5.63
C LEU A 185 -8.05 7.38 6.08
N HIS A 186 -7.93 7.61 7.38
CA HIS A 186 -7.87 8.93 7.99
C HIS A 186 -6.58 9.10 8.78
N PRO A 187 -5.78 10.16 8.53
CA PRO A 187 -6.04 11.26 7.61
C PRO A 187 -6.01 10.83 6.14
N GLU A 188 -6.68 11.61 5.28
CA GLU A 188 -6.81 11.35 3.84
C GLU A 188 -5.46 11.30 3.11
N GLN A 189 -4.45 12.02 3.63
CA GLN A 189 -3.07 11.96 3.13
C GLN A 189 -2.38 10.68 3.61
N SER A 190 -3.00 9.55 3.32
CA SER A 190 -2.55 8.20 3.61
C SER A 190 -2.85 7.28 2.43
N THR A 191 -2.01 6.28 2.21
CA THR A 191 -2.26 5.24 1.22
C THR A 191 -1.81 3.89 1.75
N SER A 192 -2.53 2.84 1.38
CA SER A 192 -2.18 1.46 1.70
C SER A 192 -1.91 0.67 0.42
N ALA A 193 -1.15 -0.43 0.54
CA ALA A 193 -1.03 -1.37 -0.56
C ALA A 193 -0.64 -2.78 -0.12
N ILE A 194 -0.99 -3.73 -0.99
CA ILE A 194 -0.33 -5.03 -1.10
C ILE A 194 0.87 -4.91 -2.06
N ILE A 195 2.01 -5.46 -1.66
CA ILE A 195 3.23 -5.54 -2.48
C ILE A 195 3.36 -6.95 -3.03
N VAL A 196 3.36 -7.04 -4.35
CA VAL A 196 3.54 -8.30 -5.09
C VAL A 196 4.93 -8.29 -5.70
N HIS A 197 5.77 -9.23 -5.30
CA HIS A 197 7.19 -9.24 -5.68
C HIS A 197 7.48 -10.14 -6.90
N HIS A 198 6.47 -10.81 -7.46
CA HIS A 198 6.63 -11.65 -8.65
C HIS A 198 7.10 -10.82 -9.86
N PRO A 199 8.10 -11.29 -10.64
CA PRO A 199 8.69 -10.51 -11.73
C PRO A 199 7.70 -10.17 -12.86
N GLU A 200 6.68 -11.01 -13.08
CA GLU A 200 5.63 -10.73 -14.06
C GLU A 200 4.49 -9.84 -13.55
N ALA A 201 4.50 -9.43 -12.28
CA ALA A 201 3.45 -8.58 -11.74
C ALA A 201 3.54 -7.17 -12.35
N LYS A 202 2.47 -6.76 -13.03
CA LYS A 202 2.27 -5.42 -13.61
C LYS A 202 0.81 -5.01 -13.41
N TYR A 203 0.53 -3.71 -13.44
CA TYR A 203 -0.84 -3.23 -13.29
C TYR A 203 -1.78 -3.84 -14.33
N PHE A 204 -2.94 -4.29 -13.87
CA PHE A 204 -4.02 -4.81 -14.70
C PHE A 204 -5.37 -4.40 -14.12
N ASN A 205 -6.41 -4.44 -14.94
CA ASN A 205 -7.78 -4.19 -14.52
C ASN A 205 -8.52 -5.53 -14.40
N ALA A 206 -9.06 -5.84 -13.23
CA ALA A 206 -9.76 -7.09 -12.98
C ALA A 206 -11.23 -7.09 -13.44
N ASN A 207 -11.80 -5.91 -13.72
CA ASN A 207 -13.21 -5.72 -14.11
C ASN A 207 -13.48 -6.02 -15.59
#